data_AF-A0AA35J2F8-F1
#
_entry.id   AF-A0AA35J2F8-F1
#
_cell.length_a   1.000
_cell.length_b   1.000
_cell.length_c   1.000
_cell.angle_alpha   90.00
_cell.angle_beta   90.00
_cell.angle_gamma   90.00
#
_symmetry.space_group_name_H-M   'P 1'
#
loop_
_entity.id
_entity.type
_entity.pdbx_description
1 polymer ?
#
loop_
_entity_poly.entity_id
_entity_poly.type
_entity_poly.pdbx_seq_one_letter_code
_entity_poly.pdbx_strand_id
1 'polypeptide(L)'
;MTVDYEKDPRAREAVSIWEKGVSKEKDGSMSDAINFYRSALKIHDNVERFYRKKLHDEWLLHKKLSELSVLSESSNDQDTTDRDSTRATDGADLAPCWILEMLPNDILLKIIKKVVLMSGESWVNLSITCSTFNRLCFHDSMPFKTFAQYIYPKQKYDQMAMDLNGISNVSMFEQEMWQGDDICMLKERPYVKFEGIYISVVNYLRYGSNAEGSSSLLNPVHMITYYRYLRFYENGQCLRLLTTDEPTFVVNHFAIENKPKHSDTCYWSLGFDYNFGHLKITRSNQKYTFTEEFQIKNHGNKRYQKLAWLSSAVVDKEGNASDCSLRNEKSFHFSRVKSFKGVNTNR
;
A
#
# COMPACT_ATOMS: atom_id res chain seq x y z
N MET A 1 19.18 -1.98 -41.56
CA MET A 1 20.21 -1.67 -40.55
C MET A 1 19.58 -1.68 -39.17
N THR A 2 19.55 -2.84 -38.53
CA THR A 2 19.18 -3.01 -37.12
C THR A 2 20.35 -2.55 -36.27
N VAL A 3 20.29 -1.30 -35.80
CA VAL A 3 21.22 -0.84 -34.77
C VAL A 3 20.80 -1.53 -33.47
N ASP A 4 21.56 -2.55 -33.07
CA ASP A 4 21.49 -3.05 -31.69
C ASP A 4 21.96 -1.91 -30.80
N TYR A 5 21.07 -1.40 -29.94
CA TYR A 5 21.37 -0.28 -29.03
C TYR A 5 22.57 -0.59 -28.11
N GLU A 6 22.94 -1.86 -27.95
CA GLU A 6 24.12 -2.30 -27.20
C GLU A 6 25.43 -1.95 -27.89
N LYS A 7 25.44 -1.87 -29.23
CA LYS A 7 26.63 -1.58 -30.04
C LYS A 7 26.98 -0.09 -30.05
N ASP A 8 26.00 0.79 -29.86
CA ASP A 8 26.22 2.23 -29.77
C ASP A 8 26.30 2.68 -28.29
N PRO A 9 27.45 3.18 -27.82
CA PRO A 9 27.58 3.67 -26.44
C PRO A 9 26.62 4.83 -26.12
N ARG A 10 26.27 5.68 -27.09
CA ARG A 10 25.33 6.79 -26.89
C ARG A 10 23.90 6.30 -26.73
N ALA A 11 23.49 5.30 -27.52
CA ALA A 11 22.17 4.68 -27.39
C ALA A 11 22.01 3.99 -26.03
N ARG A 12 23.05 3.30 -25.56
CA ARG A 12 23.06 2.65 -24.24
C ARG A 12 22.94 3.66 -23.09
N GLU A 13 23.69 4.76 -23.17
CA GLU A 13 23.62 5.84 -22.18
C GLU A 13 22.24 6.50 -22.18
N ALA A 14 21.68 6.81 -23.36
CA ALA A 14 20.35 7.38 -23.49
C ALA A 14 19.27 6.46 -22.90
N VAL A 15 19.35 5.14 -23.15
CA VAL A 15 18.41 4.15 -22.58
C VAL A 15 18.53 4.08 -21.06
N SER A 16 19.75 4.11 -20.50
CA SER A 16 19.94 4.13 -19.04
C SER A 16 19.35 5.38 -18.38
N ILE A 17 19.46 6.54 -19.02
CA ILE A 17 18.84 7.79 -18.54
C ILE A 17 17.31 7.71 -18.67
N TRP A 18 16.81 7.13 -19.76
CA TRP A 18 15.38 6.89 -19.97
C TRP A 18 14.79 5.98 -18.87
N GLU A 19 15.49 4.92 -18.48
CA GLU A 19 15.11 4.03 -17.37
C GLU A 19 15.00 4.76 -16.03
N LYS A 20 15.92 5.68 -15.74
CA LYS A 20 15.82 6.54 -14.56
C LYS A 20 14.57 7.40 -14.61
N GLY A 21 14.22 7.91 -15.80
CA GLY A 21 12.95 8.60 -16.04
C GLY A 21 11.74 7.74 -15.72
N VAL A 22 11.70 6.49 -16.22
CA VAL A 22 10.61 5.53 -15.95
C VAL A 22 10.51 5.20 -14.46
N SER A 23 11.64 5.04 -13.76
CA SER A 23 11.63 4.83 -12.32
C SER A 23 11.02 6.02 -11.59
N LYS A 24 11.40 7.25 -11.95
CA LYS A 24 10.86 8.47 -11.34
C LYS A 24 9.38 8.69 -11.65
N GLU A 25 8.92 8.30 -12.83
CA GLU A 25 7.51 8.28 -13.19
C GLU A 25 6.72 7.29 -12.32
N LYS A 26 7.27 6.09 -12.11
CA LYS A 26 6.68 5.08 -11.21
C LYS A 26 6.62 5.55 -9.76
N ASP A 27 7.64 6.28 -9.31
CA ASP A 27 7.70 6.88 -7.97
C ASP A 27 6.77 8.10 -7.84
N GLY A 28 6.23 8.59 -8.96
CA GLY A 28 5.30 9.71 -9.03
C GLY A 28 5.96 11.09 -9.11
N SER A 29 7.30 11.16 -9.09
CA SER A 29 8.10 12.38 -9.31
C SER A 29 8.22 12.67 -10.81
N MET A 30 7.07 12.97 -11.43
CA MET A 30 6.96 13.11 -12.89
C MET A 30 7.85 14.26 -13.41
N SER A 31 8.06 15.33 -12.63
CA SER A 31 8.84 16.51 -13.05
C SER A 31 10.30 16.14 -13.31
N ASP A 32 10.87 15.33 -12.44
CA ASP A 32 12.21 14.74 -12.61
C ASP A 32 12.22 13.74 -13.78
N ALA A 33 11.17 12.94 -13.93
CA ALA A 33 11.04 12.00 -15.04
C ALA A 33 11.12 12.72 -16.41
N ILE A 34 10.42 13.85 -16.57
CA ILE A 34 10.49 14.67 -17.79
C ILE A 34 11.90 15.19 -18.04
N ASN A 35 12.62 15.61 -16.99
CA ASN A 35 14.00 16.08 -17.13
C ASN A 35 14.91 14.94 -17.64
N PHE A 36 14.75 13.72 -17.13
CA PHE A 36 15.46 12.55 -17.63
C PHE A 36 15.08 12.21 -19.06
N TYR A 37 13.80 12.19 -19.42
CA TYR A 37 13.35 11.94 -20.80
C TYR A 37 13.88 12.97 -21.78
N ARG A 38 13.83 14.27 -21.45
CA ARG A 38 14.41 15.34 -22.27
C ARG A 38 15.92 15.17 -22.43
N SER A 39 16.61 14.77 -21.37
CA SER A 39 18.06 14.54 -21.41
C SER A 39 18.41 13.34 -22.29
N ALA A 40 17.64 12.26 -22.22
CA ALA A 40 17.80 11.07 -23.05
C ALA A 40 17.54 11.38 -24.54
N LEU A 41 16.47 12.14 -24.86
CA LEU A 41 16.16 12.55 -26.24
C LEU A 41 17.23 13.48 -26.82
N LYS A 42 17.87 14.32 -26.00
CA LYS A 42 19.02 15.13 -26.46
C LYS A 42 20.23 14.29 -26.86
N ILE A 43 20.41 13.10 -26.28
CA ILE A 43 21.53 12.20 -26.60
C ILE A 43 21.20 11.39 -27.85
N HIS A 44 19.98 10.86 -27.95
CA HIS A 44 19.57 10.04 -29.08
C HIS A 44 18.06 10.13 -29.35
N ASP A 45 17.68 10.60 -30.54
CA ASP A 45 16.27 10.82 -30.93
C ASP A 45 15.40 9.55 -30.85
N ASN A 46 15.95 8.39 -31.25
CA ASN A 46 15.24 7.10 -31.23
C ASN A 46 15.33 6.31 -29.91
N VAL A 47 15.69 6.95 -28.79
CA VAL A 47 15.85 6.27 -27.48
C VAL A 47 14.59 5.51 -27.04
N GLU A 48 13.40 6.07 -27.28
CA GLU A 48 12.13 5.44 -26.93
C GLU A 48 11.93 4.10 -27.67
N ARG A 49 12.30 4.06 -28.95
CA ARG A 49 12.22 2.83 -29.76
C ARG A 49 13.15 1.75 -29.23
N PHE A 50 14.36 2.12 -28.83
CA PHE A 50 15.31 1.19 -28.23
C PHE A 50 14.83 0.66 -26.88
N TYR A 51 14.29 1.54 -26.02
CA TYR A 51 13.74 1.14 -24.74
C TYR A 51 12.54 0.18 -24.89
N ARG A 52 11.62 0.45 -25.82
CA ARG A 52 10.48 -0.45 -26.13
C ARG A 52 10.95 -1.81 -26.67
N LYS A 53 11.98 -1.82 -27.52
CA LYS A 53 12.57 -3.07 -28.02
C LYS A 53 13.17 -3.88 -26.87
N LYS A 54 13.93 -3.24 -25.98
CA LYS A 54 14.50 -3.88 -24.78
C LYS A 54 13.41 -4.53 -23.91
N LEU A 55 12.33 -3.80 -23.60
CA LEU A 55 11.21 -4.36 -22.83
C LEU A 55 10.55 -5.56 -23.52
N HIS A 56 10.40 -5.51 -24.85
CA HIS A 56 9.87 -6.63 -25.62
C HIS A 56 10.82 -7.84 -25.59
N ASP A 57 12.13 -7.62 -25.72
CA ASP A 57 13.13 -8.68 -25.68
C ASP A 57 13.18 -9.35 -24.30
N GLU A 58 13.12 -8.55 -23.22
CA GLU A 58 12.98 -9.02 -21.83
C GLU A 58 11.70 -9.85 -21.63
N TRP A 59 10.55 -9.36 -22.11
CA TRP A 59 9.29 -10.09 -22.04
C TRP A 59 9.35 -11.43 -22.80
N LEU A 60 9.93 -11.42 -24.00
CA LEU A 60 10.08 -12.63 -24.81
C LEU A 60 10.99 -13.65 -24.10
N LEU A 61 12.07 -13.17 -23.47
CA LEU A 61 12.98 -14.01 -22.69
C LEU A 61 12.26 -14.63 -21.49
N HIS A 62 11.49 -13.83 -20.74
CA HIS A 62 10.67 -14.34 -19.62
C HIS A 62 9.65 -15.37 -20.08
N LYS A 63 9.00 -15.15 -21.23
CA LYS A 63 8.06 -16.11 -21.81
C LYS A 63 8.76 -17.42 -22.19
N LYS A 64 9.88 -17.35 -22.89
CA LYS A 64 10.68 -18.54 -23.24
C LYS A 64 11.18 -19.29 -22.01
N LEU A 65 11.65 -18.58 -20.98
CA LEU A 65 12.03 -19.17 -19.69
C LEU A 65 10.86 -19.90 -19.03
N SER A 66 9.66 -19.31 -19.06
CA SER A 66 8.46 -19.96 -18.51
C SER A 66 8.01 -21.18 -19.33
N GLU A 67 8.14 -21.14 -20.66
CA GLU A 67 7.83 -22.28 -21.53
C GLU A 67 8.86 -23.41 -21.31
N LEU A 68 10.13 -23.07 -21.12
CA LEU A 68 11.20 -24.03 -20.78
C LEU A 68 11.02 -24.65 -19.40
N SER A 69 10.56 -23.90 -18.40
CA SER A 69 10.26 -24.46 -17.07
C SER A 69 9.08 -25.43 -17.12
N VAL A 70 8.02 -25.12 -17.88
CA VAL A 70 6.87 -26.01 -18.08
C VAL A 70 7.27 -27.27 -18.88
N LEU A 71 8.21 -27.15 -19.82
CA LEU A 71 8.75 -28.29 -20.56
C LEU A 71 9.61 -29.20 -19.67
N SER A 72 10.37 -28.64 -18.73
CA SER A 72 11.13 -29.45 -17.75
C SER A 72 10.24 -30.21 -16.77
N GLU A 73 9.05 -29.68 -16.46
CA GLU A 73 8.05 -30.37 -15.64
C GLU A 73 7.26 -31.44 -16.42
N SER A 74 7.11 -31.28 -17.74
CA SER A 74 6.35 -32.22 -18.58
C SER A 74 7.17 -33.37 -19.17
N SER A 75 8.51 -33.35 -19.04
CA SER A 75 9.37 -34.47 -19.42
C SER A 75 9.58 -35.53 -18.34
N ASN A 76 8.88 -35.45 -17.20
CA ASN A 76 9.07 -36.37 -16.07
C ASN A 76 7.84 -37.19 -15.66
N ASP A 77 6.82 -37.32 -16.52
CA ASP A 77 5.63 -38.14 -16.22
C ASP A 77 5.33 -39.13 -17.34
N GLN A 78 5.84 -40.36 -17.19
CA GLN A 78 5.10 -41.63 -17.35
C GLN A 78 5.89 -42.73 -16.59
N ASP A 79 5.47 -43.11 -15.37
CA ASP A 79 4.61 -44.28 -15.14
C ASP A 79 4.62 -44.78 -13.66
N THR A 80 3.43 -45.18 -13.20
CA THR A 80 3.09 -46.03 -12.04
C THR A 80 3.19 -45.57 -10.58
N THR A 81 2.03 -45.76 -9.94
CA THR A 81 1.69 -46.00 -8.54
C THR A 81 2.75 -46.64 -7.62
N ASP A 82 2.64 -46.24 -6.35
CA ASP A 82 3.16 -46.86 -5.11
C ASP A 82 4.62 -46.58 -4.67
N ARG A 83 4.67 -45.94 -3.49
CA ARG A 83 5.73 -45.98 -2.47
C ARG A 83 7.09 -45.32 -2.73
N ASP A 84 7.64 -44.89 -1.60
CA ASP A 84 8.95 -44.34 -1.28
C ASP A 84 9.18 -42.86 -1.58
N SER A 85 9.28 -42.02 -0.53
CA SER A 85 10.43 -41.95 0.39
C SER A 85 11.73 -41.73 -0.38
N THR A 86 12.35 -40.60 -0.06
CA THR A 86 13.79 -40.32 -0.19
C THR A 86 14.39 -40.19 -1.59
N ARG A 87 14.81 -38.96 -1.92
CA ARG A 87 16.25 -38.61 -1.98
C ARG A 87 16.47 -37.10 -1.94
N ALA A 88 16.28 -36.53 -0.75
CA ALA A 88 17.33 -35.68 -0.22
C ALA A 88 18.30 -36.64 0.50
N THR A 89 19.31 -37.14 -0.21
CA THR A 89 20.52 -37.67 0.42
C THR A 89 21.57 -36.59 0.33
N ASP A 90 21.45 -35.62 1.23
CA ASP A 90 22.50 -35.40 2.21
C ASP A 90 21.83 -35.50 3.56
N GLY A 91 22.12 -36.58 4.28
CA GLY A 91 21.77 -36.74 5.68
C GLY A 91 22.56 -35.75 6.52
N ALA A 92 22.15 -34.48 6.49
CA ALA A 92 22.31 -33.67 7.67
C ALA A 92 21.31 -34.27 8.67
N ASP A 93 21.83 -34.90 9.74
CA ASP A 93 21.06 -35.13 10.97
C ASP A 93 20.41 -33.79 11.33
N LEU A 94 19.16 -33.60 10.89
CA LEU A 94 18.39 -32.41 11.22
C LEU A 94 18.18 -32.50 12.72
N ALA A 95 18.97 -31.72 13.45
CA ALA A 95 18.89 -31.67 14.90
C ALA A 95 17.41 -31.51 15.29
N PRO A 96 16.92 -32.31 16.25
CA PRO A 96 15.53 -32.26 16.66
C PRO A 96 15.16 -30.81 16.97
N CYS A 97 14.03 -30.37 16.43
CA CYS A 97 13.53 -29.04 16.73
C CYS A 97 12.99 -29.08 18.17
N TRP A 98 13.87 -28.81 19.15
CA TRP A 98 13.57 -28.98 20.58
C TRP A 98 12.28 -28.28 21.00
N ILE A 99 11.95 -27.14 20.38
CA ILE A 99 10.70 -26.43 20.69
C ILE A 99 9.45 -27.23 20.30
N LEU A 100 9.47 -27.97 19.20
CA LEU A 100 8.33 -28.77 18.73
C LEU A 100 8.20 -30.09 19.47
N GLU A 101 9.33 -30.66 19.92
CA GLU A 101 9.34 -31.90 20.69
C GLU A 101 9.05 -31.68 22.17
N MET A 102 9.48 -30.55 22.73
CA MET A 102 9.33 -30.24 24.15
C MET A 102 7.98 -29.57 24.47
N LEU A 103 7.38 -28.83 23.53
CA LEU A 103 6.17 -28.05 23.79
C LEU A 103 4.95 -28.63 23.07
N PRO A 104 3.81 -28.80 23.77
CA PRO A 104 2.57 -29.17 23.12
C PRO A 104 2.02 -28.02 22.27
N ASN A 105 1.16 -28.36 21.31
CA ASN A 105 0.54 -27.41 20.38
C ASN A 105 -0.12 -26.21 21.09
N ASP A 106 -0.73 -26.42 22.26
CA ASP A 106 -1.38 -25.33 23.03
C ASP A 106 -0.39 -24.25 23.48
N ILE A 107 0.83 -24.65 23.85
CA ILE A 107 1.88 -23.69 24.24
C ILE A 107 2.47 -23.02 22.99
N LEU A 108 2.65 -23.78 21.91
CA LEU A 108 3.07 -23.22 20.62
C LEU A 108 2.06 -22.17 20.11
N LEU A 109 0.76 -22.44 20.23
CA LEU A 109 -0.30 -21.47 19.91
C LEU A 109 -0.19 -20.23 20.80
N LYS A 110 0.06 -20.36 22.11
CA LYS A 110 0.31 -19.18 22.96
C LYS A 110 1.53 -18.36 22.52
N ILE A 111 2.58 -19.01 22.02
CA ILE A 111 3.75 -18.33 21.43
C ILE A 111 3.34 -17.62 20.15
N ILE A 112 2.65 -18.29 19.22
CA ILE A 112 2.15 -17.72 17.97
C ILE A 112 1.27 -16.50 18.26
N LYS A 113 0.39 -16.55 19.27
CA LYS A 113 -0.42 -15.42 19.72
C LYS A 113 0.45 -14.20 20.05
N LYS A 114 1.56 -14.39 20.76
CA LYS A 114 2.50 -13.30 21.07
C LYS A 114 3.19 -12.78 19.82
N VAL A 115 3.61 -13.66 18.91
CA VAL A 115 4.23 -13.28 17.64
C VAL A 115 3.27 -12.45 16.78
N VAL A 116 2.00 -12.85 16.69
CA VAL A 116 0.94 -12.10 16.00
C VAL A 116 0.80 -10.68 16.56
N LEU A 117 0.82 -10.54 17.89
CA LEU A 117 0.74 -9.23 18.55
C LEU A 117 2.00 -8.36 18.40
N MET A 118 3.14 -8.97 18.05
CA MET A 118 4.38 -8.24 17.76
C MET A 118 4.37 -7.67 16.34
N SER A 119 4.13 -8.52 15.34
CA SER A 119 4.08 -8.12 13.93
C SER A 119 3.50 -9.25 13.07
N GLY A 120 2.65 -8.88 12.11
CA GLY A 120 2.16 -9.80 11.09
C GLY A 120 3.28 -10.36 10.19
N GLU A 121 4.37 -9.61 9.99
CA GLU A 121 5.53 -10.09 9.22
C GLU A 121 6.25 -11.21 9.98
N SER A 122 6.44 -11.04 11.29
CA SER A 122 7.06 -12.07 12.14
C SER A 122 6.22 -13.34 12.19
N TRP A 123 4.90 -13.22 12.14
CA TRP A 123 3.99 -14.37 12.06
C TRP A 123 4.13 -15.15 10.73
N VAL A 124 4.23 -14.45 9.60
CA VAL A 124 4.51 -15.11 8.31
C VAL A 124 5.91 -15.71 8.29
N ASN A 125 6.91 -15.01 8.83
CA ASN A 125 8.26 -15.54 8.92
C ASN A 125 8.34 -16.80 9.81
N LEU A 126 7.52 -16.88 10.86
CA LEU A 126 7.42 -18.09 11.68
C LEU A 126 6.80 -19.24 10.89
N SER A 127 5.75 -18.99 10.10
CA SER A 127 5.03 -20.04 9.37
C SER A 127 5.81 -20.67 8.22
N ILE A 128 6.87 -20.02 7.74
CA ILE A 128 7.77 -20.57 6.71
C ILE A 128 8.93 -21.39 7.29
N THR A 129 9.10 -21.44 8.62
CA THR A 129 10.21 -22.17 9.26
C THR A 129 10.05 -23.68 9.22
N CYS A 130 8.83 -24.19 9.40
CA CYS A 130 8.54 -25.62 9.38
C CYS A 130 7.06 -25.90 9.08
N SER A 131 6.75 -27.15 8.69
CA SER A 131 5.38 -27.60 8.39
C SER A 131 4.44 -27.51 9.60
N THR A 132 4.94 -27.79 10.81
CA THR A 132 4.14 -27.70 12.04
C THR A 132 3.71 -26.26 12.33
N PHE A 133 4.63 -25.28 12.27
CA PHE A 133 4.28 -23.87 12.43
C PHE A 133 3.42 -23.37 11.28
N ASN A 134 3.63 -23.84 10.05
CA ASN A 134 2.76 -23.50 8.94
C ASN A 134 1.30 -23.88 9.21
N ARG A 135 1.08 -25.13 9.66
CA ARG A 135 -0.24 -25.63 10.04
C ARG A 135 -0.84 -24.81 11.19
N LEU A 136 -0.09 -24.61 12.28
CA LEU A 136 -0.58 -23.86 13.45
C LEU A 136 -0.85 -22.38 13.15
N CYS A 137 -0.15 -21.78 12.17
CA CYS A 137 -0.35 -20.39 11.80
C CYS A 137 -1.55 -20.20 10.87
N PHE A 138 -1.77 -21.07 9.88
CA PHE A 138 -2.77 -20.84 8.82
C PHE A 138 -4.00 -21.73 8.88
N HIS A 139 -3.93 -22.89 9.54
CA HIS A 139 -5.04 -23.84 9.63
C HIS A 139 -5.74 -23.83 10.99
N ASP A 140 -5.16 -23.14 11.98
CA ASP A 140 -5.80 -22.88 13.26
C ASP A 140 -6.56 -21.54 13.23
N SER A 141 -7.68 -21.45 13.96
CA SER A 141 -8.48 -20.22 14.03
C SER A 141 -7.90 -19.18 14.99
N MET A 142 -7.10 -19.59 15.97
CA MET A 142 -6.59 -18.74 17.05
C MET A 142 -5.75 -17.55 16.54
N PRO A 143 -4.83 -17.71 15.57
CA PRO A 143 -4.09 -16.57 15.01
C PRO A 143 -5.01 -15.52 14.39
N PHE A 144 -6.01 -15.94 13.60
CA PHE A 144 -6.97 -15.05 12.95
C PHE A 144 -7.88 -14.35 13.96
N LYS A 145 -8.35 -15.08 14.97
CA LYS A 145 -9.07 -14.50 16.11
C LYS A 145 -8.24 -13.44 16.83
N THR A 146 -6.95 -13.70 17.02
CA THR A 146 -6.03 -12.73 17.64
C THR A 146 -5.86 -11.48 16.77
N PHE A 147 -5.74 -11.62 15.45
CA PHE A 147 -5.71 -10.47 14.53
C PHE A 147 -7.01 -9.66 14.60
N ALA A 148 -8.17 -10.31 14.55
CA ALA A 148 -9.46 -9.65 14.64
C ALA A 148 -9.60 -8.86 15.95
N GLN A 149 -9.30 -9.49 17.09
CA GLN A 149 -9.32 -8.87 18.41
C GLN A 149 -8.29 -7.74 18.58
N TYR A 150 -7.22 -7.74 17.80
CA TYR A 150 -6.23 -6.67 17.82
C TYR A 150 -6.62 -5.48 16.92
N ILE A 151 -7.19 -5.74 15.75
CA ILE A 151 -7.45 -4.73 14.71
C ILE A 151 -8.76 -3.98 14.95
N TYR A 152 -9.86 -4.70 15.16
CA TYR A 152 -11.20 -4.12 15.10
C TYR A 152 -11.59 -3.27 16.31
N PRO A 153 -11.17 -3.59 17.56
CA PRO A 153 -11.45 -2.72 18.71
C PRO A 153 -10.81 -1.33 18.62
N LYS A 154 -9.79 -1.18 17.78
CA LYS A 154 -9.11 0.10 17.53
C LYS A 154 -9.82 0.96 16.48
N GLN A 155 -10.80 0.41 15.78
CA GLN A 155 -11.57 1.13 14.78
C GLN A 155 -12.64 2.01 15.44
N LYS A 156 -12.84 3.22 14.93
CA LYS A 156 -13.85 4.16 15.42
C LYS A 156 -15.00 4.24 14.43
N TYR A 157 -16.22 4.07 14.91
CA TYR A 157 -17.44 4.13 14.10
C TYR A 157 -18.23 5.38 14.42
N ASP A 158 -18.97 5.90 13.43
CA ASP A 158 -19.87 7.03 13.63
C ASP A 158 -21.02 6.64 14.57
N GLN A 159 -21.10 7.34 15.71
CA GLN A 159 -22.13 7.09 16.72
C GLN A 159 -23.53 7.36 16.19
N MET A 160 -23.70 8.42 15.38
CA MET A 160 -25.02 8.74 14.83
C MET A 160 -25.50 7.62 13.90
N ALA A 161 -24.59 7.07 13.08
CA ALA A 161 -24.91 5.95 12.21
C ALA A 161 -25.16 4.66 13.01
N MET A 162 -24.46 4.44 14.13
CA MET A 162 -24.74 3.33 15.05
C MET A 162 -26.14 3.43 15.63
N ASP A 163 -26.50 4.60 16.15
CA ASP A 163 -27.79 4.83 16.80
C ASP A 163 -28.96 4.68 15.80
N LEU A 164 -28.81 5.22 14.58
CA LEU A 164 -29.81 5.09 13.51
C LEU A 164 -30.04 3.65 13.08
N ASN A 165 -28.99 2.84 13.08
CA ASN A 165 -29.06 1.42 12.73
C ASN A 165 -29.46 0.53 13.92
N GLY A 166 -29.73 1.11 15.10
CA GLY A 166 -30.05 0.36 16.32
C GLY A 166 -28.88 -0.46 16.87
N ILE A 167 -27.64 -0.13 16.47
CA ILE A 167 -26.45 -0.89 16.83
C ILE A 167 -25.88 -0.30 18.13
N SER A 168 -26.19 -0.95 19.25
CA SER A 168 -25.64 -0.59 20.57
C SER A 168 -24.23 -1.16 20.79
N ASN A 169 -23.87 -2.24 20.09
CA ASN A 169 -22.54 -2.83 20.17
C ASN A 169 -22.13 -3.46 18.83
N VAL A 170 -21.00 -3.02 18.28
CA VAL A 170 -20.45 -3.53 17.02
C VAL A 170 -20.17 -5.04 17.09
N SER A 171 -19.84 -5.58 18.27
CA SER A 171 -19.57 -7.01 18.45
C SER A 171 -20.79 -7.92 18.22
N MET A 172 -22.02 -7.45 18.45
CA MET A 172 -23.21 -8.22 18.10
C MET A 172 -23.34 -8.34 16.59
N PHE A 173 -23.12 -7.23 15.88
CA PHE A 173 -23.18 -7.20 14.43
C PHE A 173 -22.07 -8.06 13.79
N GLU A 174 -20.88 -8.08 14.40
CA GLU A 174 -19.79 -8.98 13.98
C GLU A 174 -20.21 -10.45 14.05
N GLN A 175 -20.94 -10.85 15.10
CA GLN A 175 -21.45 -12.21 15.23
C GLN A 175 -22.56 -12.52 14.22
N GLU A 176 -23.47 -11.58 13.96
CA GLU A 176 -24.55 -11.78 12.98
C GLU A 176 -24.02 -11.90 11.54
N MET A 177 -23.08 -11.04 11.13
CA MET A 177 -22.55 -11.03 9.77
C MET A 177 -21.60 -12.19 9.48
N TRP A 178 -20.67 -12.50 10.39
CA TRP A 178 -19.60 -13.46 10.12
C TRP A 178 -19.68 -14.74 10.96
N GLN A 179 -20.65 -14.87 11.86
CA GLN A 179 -20.93 -16.11 12.63
C GLN A 179 -19.70 -16.66 13.37
N GLY A 180 -18.75 -15.79 13.75
CA GLY A 180 -17.51 -16.18 14.40
C GLY A 180 -16.39 -16.67 13.45
N ASP A 181 -16.57 -16.59 12.13
CA ASP A 181 -15.50 -16.80 11.15
C ASP A 181 -14.61 -15.56 11.03
N ASP A 182 -13.58 -15.52 11.88
CA ASP A 182 -12.57 -14.47 11.90
C ASP A 182 -11.80 -14.36 10.57
N ILE A 183 -11.65 -15.46 9.82
CA ILE A 183 -10.94 -15.46 8.54
C ILE A 183 -11.78 -14.70 7.50
N CYS A 184 -13.07 -15.00 7.43
CA CYS A 184 -14.00 -14.31 6.55
C CYS A 184 -14.09 -12.83 6.91
N MET A 185 -14.25 -12.51 8.21
CA MET A 185 -14.29 -11.13 8.68
C MET A 185 -13.02 -10.34 8.31
N LEU A 186 -11.82 -10.91 8.49
CA LEU A 186 -10.56 -10.26 8.08
C LEU A 186 -10.44 -10.07 6.57
N LYS A 187 -11.10 -10.89 5.76
CA LYS A 187 -11.09 -10.81 4.29
C LYS A 187 -12.10 -9.81 3.73
N GLU A 188 -13.20 -9.57 4.42
CA GLU A 188 -14.32 -8.79 3.91
C GLU A 188 -14.51 -7.42 4.57
N ARG A 189 -14.21 -7.30 5.86
CA ARG A 189 -14.38 -6.06 6.63
C ARG A 189 -13.15 -5.16 6.49
N PRO A 190 -13.24 -4.02 5.80
CA PRO A 190 -12.14 -3.08 5.69
C PRO A 190 -11.85 -2.40 7.03
N TYR A 191 -10.61 -1.95 7.21
CA TYR A 191 -10.18 -1.26 8.42
C TYR A 191 -9.06 -0.27 8.12
N VAL A 192 -8.92 0.73 8.99
CA VAL A 192 -7.84 1.72 8.93
C VAL A 192 -6.56 1.13 9.54
N LYS A 193 -5.43 1.44 8.91
CA LYS A 193 -4.10 0.97 9.33
C LYS A 193 -3.36 2.10 10.05
N PHE A 194 -2.75 1.78 11.19
CA PHE A 194 -2.06 2.75 12.04
C PHE A 194 -0.53 2.71 11.95
N GLU A 195 0.04 1.61 11.46
CA GLU A 195 1.50 1.37 11.40
C GLU A 195 2.16 1.99 10.16
N GLY A 196 1.67 3.14 9.71
CA GLY A 196 2.15 3.76 8.49
C GLY A 196 1.39 5.03 8.10
N ILE A 197 1.56 5.41 6.84
CA ILE A 197 1.00 6.64 6.27
C ILE A 197 0.34 6.30 4.95
N TYR A 198 -0.79 6.94 4.69
CA TYR A 198 -1.47 6.93 3.40
C TYR A 198 -0.98 8.10 2.57
N ILE A 199 -0.48 7.82 1.37
CA ILE A 199 0.14 8.82 0.48
C ILE A 199 -0.64 8.88 -0.83
N SER A 200 -1.04 10.08 -1.23
CA SER A 200 -1.56 10.37 -2.57
C SER A 200 -0.57 11.25 -3.30
N VAL A 201 -0.18 10.83 -4.51
CA VAL A 201 0.74 11.58 -5.38
C VAL A 201 -0.07 12.14 -6.54
N VAL A 202 -0.10 13.46 -6.67
CA VAL A 202 -0.87 14.15 -7.71
C VAL A 202 0.06 14.98 -8.57
N ASN A 203 -0.08 14.80 -9.88
CA ASN A 203 0.65 15.53 -10.91
C ASN A 203 -0.32 16.41 -11.67
N TYR A 204 -0.03 17.71 -11.80
CA TYR A 204 -0.81 18.60 -12.66
C TYR A 204 0.09 19.50 -13.50
N LEU A 205 -0.44 19.90 -14.66
CA LEU A 205 0.23 20.80 -15.58
C LEU A 205 -0.17 22.24 -15.27
N ARG A 206 0.82 23.10 -15.04
CA ARG A 206 0.67 24.55 -14.92
C ARG A 206 1.25 25.20 -16.16
N TYR A 207 0.43 26.02 -16.82
CA TYR A 207 0.86 26.86 -17.91
C TYR A 207 1.48 28.15 -17.33
N GLY A 208 2.65 28.57 -17.83
CA GLY A 208 3.30 29.82 -17.42
C GLY A 208 2.52 31.06 -17.84
N SER A 209 2.84 32.22 -17.24
CA SER A 209 2.29 33.52 -17.68
C SER A 209 2.96 33.94 -18.99
N ASN A 210 2.16 34.37 -19.96
CA ASN A 210 2.64 34.82 -21.26
C ASN A 210 3.40 36.15 -21.10
N ALA A 211 4.52 36.30 -21.81
CA ALA A 211 4.99 37.64 -22.20
C ALA A 211 4.08 38.12 -23.35
N GLU A 212 3.64 39.38 -23.31
CA GLU A 212 2.82 39.96 -24.37
C GLU A 212 3.49 39.77 -25.73
N GLY A 213 2.77 39.15 -26.69
CA GLY A 213 3.27 38.87 -28.05
C GLY A 213 3.81 37.46 -28.31
N SER A 214 3.82 36.55 -27.32
CA SER A 214 4.23 35.15 -27.53
C SER A 214 3.10 34.27 -28.06
N SER A 215 3.41 33.43 -29.06
CA SER A 215 2.47 32.45 -29.63
C SER A 215 2.20 31.31 -28.64
N SER A 216 0.93 31.00 -28.41
CA SER A 216 0.44 29.95 -27.50
C SER A 216 0.93 28.52 -27.82
N LEU A 217 1.58 28.33 -28.97
CA LEU A 217 2.14 27.07 -29.45
C LEU A 217 3.47 26.67 -28.79
N LEU A 218 4.20 27.62 -28.19
CA LEU A 218 5.51 27.38 -27.55
C LEU A 218 5.46 27.56 -26.04
N ASN A 219 4.29 27.36 -25.44
CA ASN A 219 4.08 27.58 -24.01
C ASN A 219 4.91 26.58 -23.19
N PRO A 220 5.87 27.04 -22.35
CA PRO A 220 6.57 26.15 -21.44
C PRO A 220 5.57 25.61 -20.41
N VAL A 221 5.26 24.31 -20.50
CA VAL A 221 4.41 23.62 -19.53
C VAL A 221 5.28 23.19 -18.36
N HIS A 222 4.92 23.65 -17.15
CA HIS A 222 5.55 23.23 -15.92
C HIS A 222 4.64 22.22 -15.23
N MET A 223 5.14 21.01 -15.02
CA MET A 223 4.40 20.00 -14.27
C MET A 223 4.79 20.04 -12.81
N ILE A 224 3.77 20.13 -11.94
CA ILE A 224 3.95 20.21 -10.51
C ILE A 224 3.46 18.91 -9.89
N THR A 225 4.32 18.29 -9.10
CA THR A 225 3.98 17.15 -8.27
C THR A 225 3.69 17.66 -6.86
N TYR A 226 2.57 17.28 -6.29
CA TYR A 226 2.30 17.49 -4.87
C TYR A 226 1.82 16.19 -4.21
N TYR A 227 2.08 16.11 -2.92
CA TYR A 227 1.82 14.95 -2.09
C TYR A 227 0.77 15.30 -1.04
N ARG A 228 -0.10 14.34 -0.76
CA ARG A 228 -1.02 14.37 0.38
C ARG A 228 -0.72 13.20 1.29
N TYR A 229 -0.52 13.50 2.56
CA TYR A 229 -0.20 12.53 3.60
C TYR A 229 -1.34 12.48 4.61
N LEU A 230 -1.77 11.25 4.93
CA LEU A 230 -2.72 10.97 6.00
C LEU A 230 -2.12 9.93 6.95
N ARG A 231 -2.10 10.23 8.25
CA ARG A 231 -1.68 9.27 9.30
C ARG A 231 -2.76 9.18 10.36
N PHE A 232 -3.29 7.98 10.55
CA PHE A 232 -4.36 7.70 11.49
C PHE A 232 -3.84 7.25 12.84
N TYR A 233 -4.59 7.54 13.90
CA TYR A 233 -4.31 7.15 15.27
C TYR A 233 -5.53 6.45 15.89
N GLU A 234 -5.27 5.52 16.82
CA GLU A 234 -6.29 4.68 17.49
C GLU A 234 -7.31 5.50 18.30
N ASN A 235 -6.96 6.73 18.67
CA ASN A 235 -7.84 7.64 19.40
C ASN A 235 -8.88 8.37 18.51
N GLY A 236 -8.92 8.10 17.20
CA GLY A 236 -9.83 8.76 16.27
C GLY A 236 -9.27 10.05 15.66
N GLN A 237 -8.03 10.42 15.96
CA GLN A 237 -7.36 11.55 15.29
C GLN A 237 -6.62 11.10 14.03
N CYS A 238 -6.45 12.02 13.09
CA CYS A 238 -5.64 11.84 11.89
C CYS A 238 -4.81 13.11 11.64
N LEU A 239 -3.54 12.94 11.27
CA LEU A 239 -2.75 14.04 10.72
C LEU A 239 -2.92 14.10 9.22
N ARG A 240 -3.08 15.31 8.70
CA ARG A 240 -3.21 15.60 7.28
C ARG A 240 -2.16 16.64 6.86
N LEU A 241 -1.46 16.40 5.76
CA LEU A 241 -0.52 17.36 5.18
C LEU A 241 -0.61 17.36 3.66
N LEU A 242 -0.62 18.56 3.09
CA LEU A 242 -0.50 18.79 1.65
C LEU A 242 0.79 19.58 1.43
N THR A 243 1.74 19.02 0.68
CA THR A 243 3.06 19.63 0.44
C THR A 243 3.63 19.19 -0.92
N THR A 244 4.63 19.89 -1.42
CA THR A 244 5.46 19.46 -2.55
C THR A 244 6.65 18.59 -2.11
N ASP A 245 6.85 18.41 -0.80
CA ASP A 245 7.95 17.62 -0.26
C ASP A 245 7.73 16.11 -0.46
N GLU A 246 8.76 15.45 -1.00
CA GLU A 246 8.74 14.01 -1.29
C GLU A 246 8.67 13.14 -0.02
N PRO A 247 8.15 11.90 -0.11
CA PRO A 247 7.97 11.02 1.04
C PRO A 247 9.25 10.78 1.85
N THR A 248 10.41 10.76 1.20
CA THR A 248 11.73 10.57 1.83
C THR A 248 12.01 11.57 2.96
N PHE A 249 11.55 12.82 2.81
CA PHE A 249 11.78 13.88 3.79
C PHE A 249 10.69 13.94 4.86
N VAL A 250 9.45 13.61 4.49
CA VAL A 250 8.26 13.78 5.33
C VAL A 250 8.01 12.58 6.23
N VAL A 251 8.03 11.37 5.67
CA VAL A 251 7.46 10.15 6.29
C VAL A 251 8.01 9.88 7.69
N ASN A 252 9.33 9.96 7.86
CA ASN A 252 9.98 9.62 9.14
C ASN A 252 9.69 10.60 10.27
N HIS A 253 9.27 11.83 9.96
CA HIS A 253 9.01 12.88 10.95
C HIS A 253 7.51 13.20 11.07
N PHE A 254 6.66 12.52 10.29
CA PHE A 254 5.23 12.79 10.22
C PHE A 254 4.49 12.15 11.40
N ALA A 255 4.58 12.79 12.58
CA ALA A 255 4.06 12.28 13.84
C ALA A 255 3.33 13.36 14.66
N ILE A 256 2.41 12.94 15.54
CA ILE A 256 1.62 13.89 16.35
C ILE A 256 2.47 14.56 17.42
N GLU A 257 3.48 13.85 17.92
CA GLU A 257 4.46 14.35 18.88
C GLU A 257 5.38 15.40 18.24
N ASN A 258 5.67 15.24 16.95
CA ASN A 258 6.47 16.18 16.15
C ASN A 258 5.64 16.69 14.97
N LYS A 259 4.59 17.45 15.30
CA LYS A 259 3.62 17.92 14.31
C LYS A 259 4.31 18.74 13.20
N PRO A 260 4.29 18.28 11.94
CA PRO A 260 4.94 18.98 10.85
C PRO A 260 4.32 20.35 10.58
N LYS A 261 5.12 21.29 10.08
CA LYS A 261 4.64 22.62 9.69
C LYS A 261 3.51 22.49 8.67
N HIS A 262 2.47 23.32 8.82
CA HIS A 262 1.30 23.35 7.94
C HIS A 262 0.48 22.05 7.88
N SER A 263 0.66 21.14 8.84
CA SER A 263 -0.20 19.97 8.99
C SER A 263 -1.47 20.31 9.79
N ASP A 264 -2.58 19.70 9.39
CA ASP A 264 -3.85 19.78 10.08
C ASP A 264 -4.03 18.55 10.98
N THR A 265 -4.68 18.77 12.13
CA THR A 265 -5.21 17.68 12.94
C THR A 265 -6.68 17.52 12.59
N CYS A 266 -7.05 16.34 12.14
CA CYS A 266 -8.40 15.96 11.72
C CYS A 266 -8.91 14.83 12.62
N TYR A 267 -10.20 14.53 12.50
CA TYR A 267 -10.85 13.40 13.16
C TYR A 267 -11.38 12.45 12.10
N TRP A 268 -11.36 11.15 12.39
CA TRP A 268 -11.85 10.13 11.47
C TRP A 268 -12.84 9.19 12.13
N SER A 269 -13.77 8.69 11.33
CA SER A 269 -14.72 7.65 11.72
C SER A 269 -15.04 6.75 10.52
N LEU A 270 -15.47 5.53 10.80
CA LEU A 270 -16.00 4.59 9.82
C LEU A 270 -17.54 4.62 9.87
N GLY A 271 -18.15 4.66 8.69
CA GLY A 271 -19.56 4.39 8.48
C GLY A 271 -19.80 2.90 8.20
N PHE A 272 -21.07 2.52 8.10
CA PHE A 272 -21.49 1.13 7.85
C PHE A 272 -21.55 0.76 6.37
N ASP A 273 -21.59 1.77 5.48
CA ASP A 273 -21.62 1.54 4.04
C ASP A 273 -20.34 0.82 3.55
N TYR A 274 -20.47 0.13 2.42
CA TYR A 274 -19.37 -0.62 1.79
C TYR A 274 -18.72 -1.64 2.75
N ASN A 275 -19.53 -2.38 3.50
CA ASN A 275 -19.09 -3.36 4.51
C ASN A 275 -18.17 -2.73 5.56
N PHE A 276 -18.53 -1.58 6.13
CA PHE A 276 -17.67 -0.79 7.03
C PHE A 276 -16.47 -0.09 6.37
N GLY A 277 -16.47 -0.02 5.04
CA GLY A 277 -15.41 0.59 4.25
C GLY A 277 -15.56 2.09 4.03
N HIS A 278 -16.64 2.73 4.49
CA HIS A 278 -16.83 4.17 4.39
C HIS A 278 -16.00 4.88 5.45
N LEU A 279 -14.93 5.55 5.06
CA LEU A 279 -14.09 6.38 5.92
C LEU A 279 -14.44 7.86 5.75
N LYS A 280 -14.77 8.53 6.85
CA LYS A 280 -15.03 9.97 6.89
C LYS A 280 -13.93 10.66 7.68
N ILE A 281 -13.40 11.75 7.14
CA ILE A 281 -12.40 12.61 7.79
C ILE A 281 -12.97 14.02 7.88
N THR A 282 -13.01 14.54 9.11
CA THR A 282 -13.56 15.87 9.39
C THR A 282 -12.48 16.76 9.98
N ARG A 283 -12.43 18.01 9.51
CA ARG A 283 -11.66 19.09 10.14
C ARG A 283 -12.48 20.35 10.16
N SER A 284 -12.42 21.10 11.26
CA SER A 284 -13.09 22.38 11.38
C SER A 284 -12.05 23.47 11.66
N ASN A 285 -12.30 24.65 11.13
CA ASN A 285 -11.60 25.87 11.52
C ASN A 285 -12.64 26.90 11.99
N GLN A 286 -12.18 28.12 12.26
CA GLN A 286 -13.07 29.18 12.73
C GLN A 286 -14.16 29.60 11.74
N LYS A 287 -14.18 29.14 10.47
CA LYS A 287 -15.11 29.58 9.42
C LYS A 287 -15.79 28.44 8.66
N TYR A 288 -15.13 27.29 8.55
CA TYR A 288 -15.51 26.21 7.66
C TYR A 288 -15.28 24.86 8.34
N THR A 289 -16.18 23.93 8.07
CA THR A 289 -16.02 22.50 8.34
C THR A 289 -15.79 21.79 7.02
N PHE A 290 -14.70 21.04 6.95
CA PHE A 290 -14.33 20.26 5.77
C PHE A 290 -14.55 18.79 6.09
N THR A 291 -15.21 18.10 5.16
CA THR A 291 -15.52 16.69 5.24
C THR A 291 -14.96 16.01 3.99
N GLU A 292 -14.06 15.05 4.18
CA GLU A 292 -13.46 14.25 3.12
C GLU A 292 -13.91 12.79 3.33
N GLU A 293 -14.52 12.18 2.32
CA GLU A 293 -15.04 10.81 2.41
C GLU A 293 -14.32 9.88 1.43
N PHE A 294 -14.05 8.67 1.90
CA PHE A 294 -13.27 7.66 1.19
C PHE A 294 -13.89 6.28 1.31
N GLN A 295 -13.70 5.46 0.29
CA GLN A 295 -13.92 4.03 0.34
C GLN A 295 -12.60 3.30 0.52
N ILE A 296 -12.49 2.48 1.56
CA ILE A 296 -11.33 1.60 1.78
C ILE A 296 -11.39 0.44 0.79
N LYS A 297 -10.34 0.29 -0.01
CA LYS A 297 -10.20 -0.74 -1.06
C LYS A 297 -8.87 -1.47 -0.97
N ASN A 298 -8.84 -2.62 -1.64
CA ASN A 298 -7.60 -3.36 -1.87
C ASN A 298 -6.73 -2.66 -2.93
N HIS A 299 -5.43 -2.90 -2.87
CA HIS A 299 -4.47 -2.49 -3.90
C HIS A 299 -3.77 -3.74 -4.44
N GLY A 300 -4.26 -4.26 -5.58
CA GLY A 300 -3.88 -5.59 -6.06
C GLY A 300 -4.22 -6.65 -5.00
N ASN A 301 -3.25 -7.50 -4.67
CA ASN A 301 -3.39 -8.54 -3.65
C ASN A 301 -3.27 -7.99 -2.21
N LYS A 302 -2.93 -6.72 -2.04
CA LYS A 302 -2.74 -6.12 -0.71
C LYS A 302 -4.06 -5.59 -0.17
N ARG A 303 -4.53 -6.19 0.92
CA ARG A 303 -5.84 -5.86 1.51
C ARG A 303 -5.85 -4.49 2.18
N TYR A 304 -6.90 -3.72 1.89
CA TYR A 304 -7.24 -2.46 2.55
C TYR A 304 -6.08 -1.45 2.57
N GLN A 305 -5.39 -1.30 1.45
CA GLN A 305 -4.26 -0.38 1.32
C GLN A 305 -4.60 0.87 0.52
N LYS A 306 -5.81 0.98 -0.03
CA LYS A 306 -6.20 2.11 -0.89
C LYS A 306 -7.37 2.86 -0.28
N LEU A 307 -7.28 4.19 -0.23
CA LEU A 307 -8.41 5.06 0.07
C LEU A 307 -8.85 5.73 -1.23
N ALA A 308 -9.98 5.29 -1.77
CA ALA A 308 -10.57 5.86 -2.98
C ALA A 308 -11.50 7.01 -2.59
N TRP A 309 -11.33 8.18 -3.22
CA TRP A 309 -12.21 9.33 -2.99
C TRP A 309 -13.68 8.98 -3.28
N LEU A 310 -14.57 9.36 -2.38
CA LEU A 310 -16.01 9.38 -2.58
C LEU A 310 -16.49 10.82 -2.77
N SER A 311 -16.18 11.70 -1.81
CA SER A 311 -16.62 13.09 -1.81
C SER A 311 -15.61 13.96 -1.05
N SER A 312 -15.69 15.28 -1.28
CA SER A 312 -14.99 16.29 -0.49
C SER A 312 -15.88 17.52 -0.42
N ALA A 313 -16.39 17.85 0.75
CA ALA A 313 -17.33 18.96 0.94
C ALA A 313 -16.78 19.98 1.94
N VAL A 314 -17.13 21.24 1.74
CA VAL A 314 -16.87 22.34 2.67
C VAL A 314 -18.19 22.95 3.07
N VAL A 315 -18.44 23.01 4.37
CA VAL A 315 -19.64 23.61 4.95
C VAL A 315 -19.21 24.89 5.65
N ASP A 316 -19.85 26.00 5.31
CA ASP A 316 -19.65 27.27 6.02
C ASP A 316 -20.34 27.30 7.39
N LYS A 317 -20.28 28.44 8.09
CA LYS A 317 -20.98 28.62 9.37
C LYS A 317 -22.49 28.70 9.23
N GLU A 318 -22.98 29.13 8.08
CA GLU A 318 -24.40 29.29 7.80
C GLU A 318 -25.05 27.95 7.39
N GLY A 319 -24.26 26.91 7.19
CA GLY A 319 -24.70 25.56 6.82
C GLY A 319 -24.71 25.31 5.31
N ASN A 320 -24.22 26.24 4.49
CA ASN A 320 -24.14 26.02 3.04
C ASN A 320 -22.99 25.07 2.75
N ALA A 321 -23.32 23.93 2.14
CA ALA A 321 -22.36 22.94 1.67
C ALA A 321 -21.93 23.27 0.23
N SER A 322 -20.62 23.22 -0.01
CA SER A 322 -20.00 23.35 -1.34
C SER A 322 -19.10 22.15 -1.60
N ASP A 323 -19.35 21.46 -2.70
CA ASP A 323 -18.53 20.31 -3.10
C ASP A 323 -17.24 20.74 -3.79
N CYS A 324 -16.13 20.14 -3.37
CA CYS A 324 -14.83 20.30 -3.98
C CYS A 324 -14.71 19.35 -5.18
N SER A 325 -14.19 19.85 -6.30
CA SER A 325 -13.94 19.01 -7.46
C SER A 325 -12.87 17.96 -7.19
N LEU A 326 -13.19 16.69 -7.46
CA LEU A 326 -12.27 15.56 -7.33
C LEU A 326 -11.54 15.22 -8.65
N ARG A 327 -11.73 16.02 -9.71
CA ARG A 327 -11.26 15.67 -11.07
C ARG A 327 -9.76 15.36 -11.15
N ASN A 328 -8.96 16.13 -10.42
CA ASN A 328 -7.50 15.98 -10.43
C ASN A 328 -7.00 15.17 -9.24
N GLU A 329 -7.90 14.62 -8.43
CA GLU A 329 -7.54 13.93 -7.21
C GLU A 329 -7.15 12.48 -7.46
N LYS A 330 -6.18 12.01 -6.69
CA LYS A 330 -5.72 10.62 -6.72
C LYS A 330 -5.99 9.94 -5.39
N SER A 331 -6.25 8.64 -5.46
CA SER A 331 -6.43 7.80 -4.28
C SER A 331 -5.18 7.74 -3.43
N PHE A 332 -5.34 7.57 -2.13
CA PHE A 332 -4.22 7.34 -1.23
C PHE A 332 -3.84 5.86 -1.21
N HIS A 333 -2.54 5.59 -1.07
CA HIS A 333 -2.00 4.24 -0.92
C HIS A 333 -1.21 4.14 0.39
N PHE A 334 -1.42 3.05 1.11
CA PHE A 334 -0.78 2.79 2.40
C PHE A 334 0.70 2.42 2.20
N SER A 335 1.56 3.11 2.96
CA SER A 335 2.99 2.84 3.07
C SER A 335 3.31 2.55 4.54
N ARG A 336 3.86 1.35 4.81
CA ARG A 336 4.26 0.92 6.16
C ARG A 336 5.51 1.69 6.59
N VAL A 337 5.55 2.12 7.84
CA VAL A 337 6.68 2.86 8.42
C VAL A 337 7.19 2.11 9.64
N LYS A 338 8.47 1.70 9.64
CA LYS A 338 9.04 0.89 10.72
C LYS A 338 9.14 1.67 12.04
N SER A 339 9.53 2.94 11.97
CA SER A 339 9.62 3.81 13.13
C SER A 339 9.50 5.27 12.70
N PHE A 340 8.91 6.08 13.59
CA PHE A 340 8.85 7.53 13.44
C PHE A 340 9.89 8.14 14.38
N LYS A 341 10.70 9.08 13.87
CA LYS A 341 11.66 9.82 14.68
C LYS A 341 10.91 10.69 15.69
N GLY A 342 11.23 10.54 16.97
CA GLY A 342 10.62 11.30 18.07
C GLY A 342 9.56 10.54 18.88
N VAL A 343 9.14 9.35 18.43
CA VAL A 343 8.46 8.40 19.31
C VAL A 343 9.56 7.74 20.14
N ASN A 344 9.73 8.14 21.40
CA ASN A 344 10.61 7.42 22.33
C ASN A 344 10.11 5.97 22.38
N THR A 345 10.80 5.08 21.67
CA THR A 345 10.58 3.64 21.73
C THR A 345 11.11 3.13 23.06
N ASN A 346 10.36 3.39 24.14
CA ASN A 346 10.37 2.53 25.31
C ASN A 346 9.33 1.43 25.04
N ARG A 347 9.73 0.41 24.30
CA ARG A 347 9.08 -0.89 24.29
C ARG A 347 10.13 -1.98 24.30
#